data_AF-A0A142XVY6-F1
#
_entry.id   AF-A0A142XVY6-F1
#
_cell.length_a   1.000
_cell.length_b   1.000
_cell.length_c   1.000
_cell.angle_alpha   90.00
_cell.angle_beta   90.00
_cell.angle_gamma   90.00
#
_symmetry.space_group_name_H-M   'P 1'
#
loop_
_entity.id
_entity.type
_entity.pdbx_description
1 polymer ?
#
loop_
_entity_poly.entity_id
_entity_poly.type
_entity_poly.pdbx_seq_one_letter_code
_entity_poly.pdbx_strand_id
1 'polypeptide(L)'
;MPIALEPNQSFDVVLPSDKDKPVESRPTFIARTQSMRGQRQTLKAIDDSVDTKNEELTHELMFKIVLDELERVLVGWRNMGERDFSRDALEDVLSFREARELLMMVAHNQAVQHEEKKS
;
A
#
# COMPACT_ATOMS: atom_id res chain seq x y z
N MET A 1 14.57 15.31 -12.26
CA MET A 1 14.56 15.52 -10.80
C MET A 1 14.45 14.16 -10.12
N PRO A 2 14.85 13.99 -8.85
CA PRO A 2 14.44 12.82 -8.09
C PRO A 2 12.90 12.70 -8.13
N ILE A 3 12.40 11.51 -8.48
CA ILE A 3 10.97 11.18 -8.61
C ILE A 3 10.19 11.58 -7.34
N ALA A 4 10.80 11.41 -6.17
CA ALA A 4 10.19 11.79 -4.89
C ALA A 4 10.01 13.32 -4.66
N LEU A 5 10.57 14.17 -5.52
CA LEU A 5 10.37 15.63 -5.47
C LEU A 5 9.26 16.09 -6.44
N GLU A 6 8.70 15.20 -7.24
CA GLU A 6 7.52 15.52 -8.05
C GLU A 6 6.29 15.51 -7.14
N PRO A 7 5.63 16.67 -6.94
CA PRO A 7 4.48 16.75 -6.05
C PRO A 7 3.36 15.86 -6.57
N ASN A 8 2.78 15.06 -5.67
CA ASN A 8 1.64 14.18 -5.92
C ASN A 8 1.87 13.07 -6.95
N GLN A 9 3.12 12.70 -7.25
CA GLN A 9 3.36 11.54 -8.09
C GLN A 9 2.86 10.28 -7.37
N SER A 10 1.91 9.60 -8.01
CA SER A 10 1.36 8.34 -7.56
C SER A 10 1.65 7.23 -8.55
N PHE A 11 1.58 5.99 -8.08
CA PHE A 11 1.74 4.80 -8.89
C PHE A 11 0.72 3.74 -8.50
N ASP A 12 0.39 2.92 -9.48
CA ASP A 12 -0.51 1.80 -9.31
C ASP A 12 0.23 0.62 -8.68
N VAL A 13 -0.42 -0.01 -7.71
CA VAL A 13 0.06 -1.20 -7.00
C VAL A 13 -1.00 -2.28 -7.07
N VAL A 14 -0.60 -3.47 -7.51
CA VAL A 14 -1.46 -4.64 -7.63
C VAL A 14 -0.86 -5.72 -6.76
N LEU A 15 -1.66 -6.31 -5.87
CA LEU A 15 -1.22 -7.42 -5.05
C LEU A 15 -0.83 -8.62 -5.93
N PRO A 16 0.19 -9.42 -5.56
CA PRO A 16 0.60 -10.56 -6.36
C PRO A 16 -0.50 -11.60 -6.59
N SER A 17 -1.47 -11.71 -5.67
CA SER A 17 -2.68 -12.54 -5.81
C SER A 17 -3.60 -12.10 -6.96
N ASP A 18 -3.54 -10.83 -7.35
CA ASP A 18 -4.41 -10.20 -8.36
C ASP A 18 -3.72 -9.94 -9.70
N LYS A 19 -2.41 -10.20 -9.80
CA LYS A 19 -1.58 -9.85 -10.96
C LYS A 19 -2.07 -10.43 -12.29
N ASP A 20 -2.76 -11.57 -12.25
CA ASP A 20 -3.22 -12.30 -13.43
C ASP A 20 -4.67 -11.94 -13.84
N LYS A 21 -5.37 -11.12 -13.03
CA LYS A 21 -6.73 -10.66 -13.35
C LYS A 21 -6.74 -9.70 -14.55
N PRO A 22 -7.80 -9.66 -15.38
CA PRO A 22 -7.91 -8.68 -16.46
C PRO A 22 -7.84 -7.24 -15.93
N VAL A 23 -7.08 -6.35 -16.61
CA VAL A 23 -6.81 -4.96 -16.17
C VAL A 23 -8.08 -4.20 -15.80
N GLU A 24 -9.15 -4.37 -16.58
CA GLU A 24 -10.45 -3.71 -16.38
C GLU A 24 -11.17 -4.12 -15.09
N SER A 25 -10.82 -5.29 -14.53
CA SER A 25 -11.44 -5.86 -13.34
C SER A 25 -10.46 -6.05 -12.18
N ARG A 26 -9.19 -5.70 -12.39
CA ARG A 26 -8.09 -5.99 -11.48
C ARG A 26 -8.08 -5.01 -10.32
N PRO A 27 -8.24 -5.47 -9.07
CA PRO A 27 -8.06 -4.62 -7.89
C PRO A 27 -6.70 -3.91 -7.96
N THR A 28 -6.73 -2.59 -7.89
CA THR A 28 -5.53 -1.77 -7.99
C THR A 28 -5.56 -0.68 -6.93
N PHE A 29 -4.51 -0.61 -6.13
CA PHE A 29 -4.30 0.46 -5.15
C PHE A 29 -3.48 1.57 -5.79
N ILE A 30 -3.72 2.81 -5.38
CA ILE A 30 -3.00 3.98 -5.88
C ILE A 30 -2.19 4.55 -4.71
N ALA A 31 -0.86 4.49 -4.80
CA ALA A 31 0.05 4.88 -3.74
C ALA A 31 0.86 6.12 -4.13
N ARG A 32 1.22 6.96 -3.15
CA ARG A 32 2.16 8.07 -3.36
C ARG A 32 3.58 7.52 -3.45
N THR A 33 4.39 8.08 -4.34
CA THR A 33 5.84 7.84 -4.34
C THR A 33 6.45 8.19 -2.99
N GLN A 34 7.14 7.25 -2.39
CA GLN A 34 7.85 7.44 -1.13
C GLN A 34 9.27 7.94 -1.38
N SER A 35 9.64 9.06 -0.74
CA SER A 35 11.04 9.44 -0.55
C SER A 35 11.73 8.48 0.43
N MET A 36 13.07 8.47 0.51
CA MET A 36 13.80 7.66 1.51
C MET A 36 13.27 7.85 2.94
N ARG A 37 12.82 9.06 3.29
CA ARG A 37 12.20 9.33 4.61
C ARG A 37 10.88 8.59 4.76
N GLY A 38 10.02 8.64 3.75
CA GLY A 38 8.74 7.93 3.71
C GLY A 38 8.95 6.41 3.75
N GLN A 39 9.89 5.90 2.95
CA GLN A 39 10.26 4.48 2.96
C GLN A 39 10.68 4.01 4.36
N ARG A 40 11.55 4.77 5.04
CA ARG A 40 11.97 4.45 6.41
C ARG A 40 10.80 4.45 7.39
N GLN A 41 9.84 5.37 7.25
CA GLN A 41 8.65 5.41 8.09
C GLN A 41 7.76 4.18 7.86
N THR A 42 7.52 3.83 6.60
CA THR A 42 6.74 2.64 6.24
C THR A 42 7.39 1.35 6.71
N LEU A 43 8.69 1.19 6.48
CA LEU A 43 9.43 0.01 6.95
C LEU A 43 9.41 -0.10 8.48
N LYS A 44 9.57 1.02 9.18
CA LYS A 44 9.43 1.05 10.64
C LYS A 44 8.03 0.61 11.09
N ALA A 45 6.96 1.10 10.46
CA ALA A 45 5.60 0.68 10.79
C ALA A 45 5.39 -0.83 10.58
N ILE A 46 5.98 -1.39 9.51
CA ILE A 46 5.95 -2.83 9.26
C ILE A 46 6.68 -3.60 10.36
N ASP A 47 7.86 -3.15 10.77
CA ASP A 47 8.63 -3.78 11.85
C ASP A 47 7.89 -3.69 13.19
N ASP A 48 7.39 -2.49 13.54
CA ASP A 48 6.64 -2.25 14.78
C ASP A 48 5.36 -3.10 14.84
N SER A 49 4.70 -3.35 13.71
CA SER A 49 3.47 -4.16 13.63
C SER A 49 3.69 -5.65 13.94
N VAL A 50 4.94 -6.11 14.04
CA VAL A 50 5.28 -7.51 14.35
C VAL A 50 6.40 -7.63 15.38
N ASP A 51 6.69 -6.55 16.12
CA ASP A 51 7.75 -6.55 17.13
C ASP A 51 7.36 -7.44 18.31
N THR A 52 7.78 -8.69 18.27
CA THR A 52 7.51 -9.70 19.31
C THR A 52 8.18 -9.39 20.64
N LYS A 53 9.05 -8.38 20.71
CA LYS A 53 9.67 -7.91 21.96
C LYS A 53 8.85 -6.82 22.64
N ASN A 54 7.86 -6.24 21.96
CA ASN A 54 6.98 -5.26 22.54
C ASN A 54 5.84 -5.95 23.31
N GLU A 55 5.93 -5.97 24.63
CA GLU A 55 4.93 -6.60 25.51
C GLU A 55 3.56 -5.91 25.48
N GLU A 56 3.50 -4.66 25.02
CA GLU A 56 2.24 -3.91 24.86
C GLU A 56 1.60 -4.14 23.48
N LEU A 57 2.26 -4.88 22.57
CA LEU A 57 1.77 -5.11 21.23
C LEU A 57 0.60 -6.10 21.24
N THR A 58 -0.62 -5.55 21.20
CA THR A 58 -1.85 -6.33 21.02
C THR A 58 -2.14 -6.53 19.54
N HIS A 59 -2.95 -7.54 19.19
CA HIS A 59 -3.41 -7.73 17.81
C HIS A 59 -4.07 -6.46 17.27
N GLU A 60 -4.98 -5.83 18.03
CA GLU A 60 -5.64 -4.58 17.66
C GLU A 60 -4.63 -3.48 17.32
N LEU A 61 -3.58 -3.33 18.13
CA LEU A 61 -2.53 -2.35 17.87
C LEU A 61 -1.73 -2.69 16.60
N MET A 62 -1.46 -3.97 16.33
CA MET A 62 -0.81 -4.41 15.09
C MET A 62 -1.63 -4.00 13.85
N PHE A 63 -2.94 -4.29 13.85
CA PHE A 63 -3.85 -3.90 12.76
C PHE A 63 -3.89 -2.38 12.61
N LYS A 64 -4.03 -1.66 13.73
CA LYS A 64 -4.07 -0.20 13.74
C LYS A 64 -2.82 0.42 13.11
N ILE A 65 -1.62 -0.05 13.47
CA ILE A 65 -0.35 0.47 12.92
C ILE A 65 -0.32 0.32 11.39
N VAL A 66 -0.72 -0.84 10.89
CA VAL A 66 -0.73 -1.13 9.45
C VAL A 66 -1.77 -0.28 8.71
N LEU A 67 -2.97 -0.14 9.25
CA LEU A 67 -4.04 0.65 8.64
C LEU A 67 -3.73 2.15 8.65
N ASP A 68 -3.18 2.68 9.76
CA ASP A 68 -2.73 4.09 9.86
C ASP A 68 -1.70 4.40 8.76
N GLU A 69 -0.77 3.47 8.54
CA GLU A 69 0.28 3.65 7.54
C GLU A 69 -0.25 3.51 6.11
N LEU A 70 -1.19 2.58 5.86
CA LEU A 70 -1.86 2.46 4.55
C LEU A 70 -2.63 3.73 4.19
N GLU A 71 -3.41 4.27 5.12
CA GLU A 71 -4.15 5.53 4.95
C GLU A 71 -3.21 6.70 4.63
N ARG A 72 -2.01 6.70 5.21
CA ARG A 72 -0.98 7.73 4.95
C ARG A 72 -0.42 7.65 3.53
N VAL A 73 -0.17 6.44 3.02
CA VAL A 73 0.58 6.24 1.76
C VAL A 73 -0.31 6.05 0.54
N LEU A 74 -1.53 5.57 0.71
CA LEU A 74 -2.50 5.39 -0.35
C LEU A 74 -3.31 6.67 -0.57
N VAL A 75 -3.73 6.89 -1.82
CA VAL A 75 -4.59 8.02 -2.23
C VAL A 75 -5.90 7.57 -2.85
N GLY A 76 -6.06 6.26 -3.05
CA GLY A 76 -7.25 5.69 -3.66
C GLY A 76 -7.05 4.25 -4.09
N TRP A 77 -8.08 3.74 -4.75
CA TRP A 77 -8.06 2.46 -5.42
C TRP A 77 -9.01 2.47 -6.62
N ARG A 78 -9.00 1.41 -7.41
CA ARG A 78 -9.93 1.16 -8.50
C ARG A 78 -10.23 -0.32 -8.63
N ASN A 79 -11.38 -0.63 -9.23
CA ASN A 79 -11.90 -1.99 -9.39
C ASN A 79 -12.14 -2.73 -8.06
N MET A 80 -12.61 -2.01 -7.03
CA MET A 80 -12.97 -2.55 -5.71
C MET A 80 -14.49 -2.71 -5.52
N GLY A 81 -15.23 -2.88 -6.63
CA GLY A 81 -16.68 -2.90 -6.63
C GLY A 81 -17.29 -1.52 -6.32
N GLU A 82 -18.34 -1.50 -5.51
CA GLU A 82 -19.08 -0.28 -5.12
C GLU A 82 -18.49 0.42 -3.88
N ARG A 83 -17.31 -0.01 -3.41
CA ARG A 83 -16.70 0.51 -2.17
C ARG A 83 -15.88 1.76 -2.44
N ASP A 84 -16.20 2.82 -1.71
CA ASP A 84 -15.37 4.02 -1.65
C ASP A 84 -14.08 3.76 -0.87
N PHE A 85 -12.99 4.40 -1.30
CA PHE A 85 -11.72 4.30 -0.60
C PHE A 85 -11.80 5.00 0.77
N SER A 86 -11.62 4.23 1.83
CA SER A 86 -11.54 4.72 3.19
C SER A 86 -10.71 3.76 4.05
N ARG A 87 -10.32 4.23 5.24
CA ARG A 87 -9.67 3.39 6.24
C ARG A 87 -10.51 2.16 6.59
N ASP A 88 -11.79 2.35 6.89
CA ASP A 88 -12.69 1.26 7.26
C ASP A 88 -12.83 0.26 6.10
N ALA A 89 -12.90 0.77 4.86
CA ALA A 89 -12.97 -0.08 3.69
C ALA A 89 -11.67 -0.89 3.47
N LEU A 90 -10.49 -0.37 3.84
CA LEU A 90 -9.24 -1.13 3.81
C LEU A 90 -9.28 -2.32 4.78
N GLU A 91 -9.83 -2.12 5.98
CA GLU A 91 -10.00 -3.18 6.98
C GLU A 91 -11.00 -4.26 6.51
N ASP A 92 -12.05 -3.85 5.79
CA ASP A 92 -13.04 -4.77 5.24
C ASP A 92 -12.53 -5.66 4.10
N VAL A 93 -11.54 -5.20 3.32
CA VAL A 93 -11.13 -5.85 2.06
C VAL A 93 -9.73 -6.45 2.08
N LEU A 94 -8.93 -6.17 3.10
CA LEU A 94 -7.57 -6.69 3.23
C LEU A 94 -7.44 -7.59 4.45
N SER A 95 -6.82 -8.76 4.24
CA SER A 95 -6.22 -9.47 5.35
C SER A 95 -4.97 -8.73 5.87
N PHE A 96 -4.58 -8.97 7.12
CA PHE A 96 -3.34 -8.41 7.70
C PHE A 96 -2.10 -8.71 6.83
N ARG A 97 -2.07 -9.90 6.23
CA ARG A 97 -0.98 -10.31 5.34
C ARG A 97 -0.93 -9.46 4.08
N GLU A 98 -2.06 -9.29 3.40
CA GLU A 98 -2.14 -8.48 2.19
C GLU A 98 -1.84 -7.01 2.48
N ALA A 99 -2.32 -6.48 3.61
CA ALA A 99 -2.03 -5.13 4.06
C ALA A 99 -0.53 -4.88 4.24
N ARG A 100 0.20 -5.82 4.87
CA ARG A 100 1.66 -5.73 5.02
C ARG A 100 2.40 -5.90 3.70
N GLU A 101 1.94 -6.81 2.84
CA GLU A 101 2.49 -6.99 1.50
C GLU A 101 2.36 -5.71 0.67
N LEU A 102 1.19 -5.07 0.71
CA LEU A 102 0.93 -3.78 0.07
C LEU A 102 1.89 -2.70 0.60
N LEU A 103 2.06 -2.58 1.91
CA LEU A 103 3.02 -1.63 2.49
C LEU A 103 4.46 -1.91 2.05
N MET A 104 4.87 -3.18 1.94
CA MET A 104 6.19 -3.55 1.43
C MET A 104 6.37 -3.10 -0.02
N MET A 105 5.38 -3.33 -0.88
CA MET A 105 5.43 -2.88 -2.28
C MET A 105 5.51 -1.35 -2.38
N VAL A 106 4.74 -0.64 -1.56
CA VAL A 106 4.74 0.83 -1.50
C VAL A 106 6.08 1.37 -1.00
N ALA A 107 6.66 0.78 0.05
CA ALA A 107 7.97 1.17 0.58
C ALA A 107 9.09 1.04 -0.46
N HIS A 108 8.95 0.13 -1.43
CA HIS A 108 9.92 -0.06 -2.51
C HIS A 108 9.55 0.69 -3.79
N ASN A 109 8.48 1.51 -3.77
CA ASN A 109 7.92 2.16 -4.96
C ASN A 109 7.70 1.18 -6.13
N GLN A 110 7.24 -0.04 -5.83
CA GLN A 110 6.98 -1.07 -6.84
C GLN A 110 5.73 -0.74 -7.65
N ALA A 111 5.90 0.14 -8.63
CA ALA A 111 4.89 0.45 -9.61
C ALA A 111 4.59 -0.75 -10.50
N VAL A 112 3.31 -0.90 -10.87
CA VAL A 112 2.95 -1.67 -12.06
C VAL A 112 3.72 -1.08 -13.24
N GLN A 113 4.57 -1.89 -13.88
CA GLN A 113 5.20 -1.49 -15.13
C GLN A 113 4.09 -1.39 -16.17
N HIS A 114 3.65 -0.17 -16.49
CA HIS A 114 2.92 0.05 -17.71
C HIS A 114 3.89 -0.21 -18.86
N GLU A 115 3.66 -1.26 -19.64
CA GLU A 115 4.34 -1.43 -20.92
C GLU A 115 4.14 -0.14 -21.72
N GLU A 116 5.22 0.64 -21.87
CA GLU A 116 5.23 1.76 -22.78
C GLU A 116 4.90 1.21 -24.17
N LYS A 117 3.68 1.47 -24.66
CA LYS A 117 3.40 1.37 -26.09
C LYS A 117 4.32 2.38 -26.78
N LYS A 118 5.48 1.91 -27.26
CA LYS A 118 6.30 2.62 -28.23
C LYS A 118 5.39 2.98 -29.40
N SER A 119 5.06 4.26 -29.51
CA SER A 119 4.52 4.87 -30.73
C SER A 119 5.66 5.20 -31.68
#